data_AF-A0A849DI55-F1
#
_entry.id   AF-A0A849DI55-F1
#
_cell.length_a   1.000
_cell.length_b   1.000
_cell.length_c   1.000
_cell.angle_alpha   90.00
_cell.angle_beta   90.00
_cell.angle_gamma   90.00
#
_symmetry.space_group_name_H-M   'P 1'
#
loop_
_entity.id
_entity.type
_entity.pdbx_description
1 polymer ?
#
loop_
_entity_poly.entity_id
_entity_poly.type
_entity_poly.pdbx_seq_one_letter_code
_entity_poly.pdbx_strand_id
1 'polypeptide(L)'
;MGSLDDVGAALATAIGQFGRLCSVLASTRADLTSAREEFRGRLGNTHHPRVLQACHAVDTAARQVEDAEAALRAAAAAARDQIARLGLGAAAAPPGTADSNRVPTDTPTPTGNSIGFGRWDPVPEHDVPDRIKTLGRQLPQRRPFRPGQQPDRTTGMFRGDQIESGGRDRSLAADLAPHRGLAPLNVTYEHVEGKVAARMRREHLMSEELVINNVVCGNNPRDREALYTCQQGLPSILPRGAKLTVWGTADGGATW
;
A
#
# COMPACT_ATOMS: atom_id res chain seq x y z
N MET A 1 8.34 -19.49 -25.58
CA MET A 1 8.70 -19.86 -24.19
C MET A 1 10.11 -19.36 -23.99
N GLY A 2 10.35 -18.43 -23.07
CA GLY A 2 11.72 -17.95 -22.79
C GLY A 2 12.55 -19.06 -22.14
N SER A 3 13.84 -19.11 -22.45
CA SER A 3 14.79 -20.01 -21.80
C SER A 3 14.90 -19.68 -20.31
N LEU A 4 15.28 -20.66 -19.49
CA LEU A 4 15.66 -20.41 -18.09
C LEU A 4 16.82 -19.39 -17.99
N ASP A 5 17.65 -19.30 -19.03
CA ASP A 5 18.71 -18.30 -19.15
C ASP A 5 18.15 -16.88 -19.30
N ASP A 6 17.06 -16.71 -20.06
CA ASP A 6 16.39 -15.41 -20.24
C ASP A 6 15.82 -14.92 -18.90
N VAL A 7 15.27 -15.84 -18.11
CA VAL A 7 14.76 -15.54 -16.75
C VAL A 7 15.90 -15.13 -15.83
N GLY A 8 17.04 -15.83 -15.89
CA GLY A 8 18.23 -15.49 -15.11
C GLY A 8 18.78 -14.10 -15.46
N ALA A 9 18.91 -13.79 -16.75
CA ALA A 9 19.38 -12.48 -17.22
C ALA A 9 18.42 -11.34 -16.83
N ALA A 10 17.11 -11.57 -16.89
CA ALA A 10 16.11 -10.59 -16.46
C ALA A 10 16.19 -10.33 -14.95
N LEU A 11 16.33 -11.37 -14.12
CA LEU A 11 16.47 -11.23 -12.66
C LEU A 11 17.78 -10.51 -12.28
N ALA A 12 18.89 -10.83 -12.94
CA ALA A 12 20.16 -10.14 -12.72
C ALA A 12 20.06 -8.65 -13.09
N THR A 13 19.42 -8.33 -14.22
CA THR A 13 19.15 -6.95 -14.64
C THR A 13 18.31 -6.21 -13.61
N ALA A 14 17.24 -6.82 -13.10
CA ALA A 14 16.38 -6.25 -12.07
C ALA A 14 17.15 -5.98 -10.76
N ILE A 15 18.00 -6.92 -10.31
CA ILE A 15 18.86 -6.72 -9.14
C ILE A 15 19.79 -5.51 -9.32
N GLY A 16 20.38 -5.36 -10.50
CA GLY A 16 21.20 -4.20 -10.84
C GLY A 16 20.43 -2.87 -10.80
N GLN A 17 19.18 -2.87 -11.29
CA GLN A 17 18.28 -1.72 -11.21
C GLN A 17 17.92 -1.37 -9.76
N PHE A 18 17.60 -2.37 -8.93
CA PHE A 18 17.33 -2.17 -7.51
C PHE A 18 18.54 -1.58 -6.78
N GLY A 19 19.75 -2.04 -7.10
CA GLY A 19 20.98 -1.48 -6.55
C GLY A 19 21.13 0.02 -6.85
N ARG A 20 20.91 0.43 -8.10
CA ARG A 20 20.95 1.86 -8.49
C ARG A 20 19.90 2.68 -7.76
N LEU A 21 18.66 2.19 -7.66
CA LEU A 21 17.59 2.89 -6.94
C LEU A 21 17.89 3.02 -5.45
N CYS A 22 18.44 1.98 -4.81
CA CYS A 22 18.89 2.06 -3.42
C CYS A 22 19.96 3.14 -3.23
N SER A 23 20.92 3.28 -4.14
CA SER A 23 21.92 4.35 -4.08
C SER A 23 21.30 5.74 -4.19
N VAL A 24 20.33 5.94 -5.09
CA VAL A 24 19.61 7.21 -5.23
C VAL A 24 18.84 7.53 -3.94
N LEU A 25 18.08 6.59 -3.40
CA LEU A 25 17.32 6.80 -2.16
C LEU A 25 18.24 7.06 -0.96
N ALA A 26 19.39 6.39 -0.87
CA ALA A 26 20.36 6.64 0.18
C ALA A 26 20.91 8.08 0.11
N SER A 27 21.17 8.59 -1.11
CA SER A 27 21.54 10.00 -1.31
C SER A 27 20.41 10.94 -0.91
N THR A 28 19.18 10.69 -1.39
CA THR A 28 18.00 11.50 -1.03
C THR A 28 17.77 11.52 0.48
N ARG A 29 17.98 10.40 1.17
CA ARG A 29 17.86 10.29 2.63
C ARG A 29 18.90 11.15 3.34
N ALA A 30 20.14 11.15 2.85
CA ALA A 30 21.20 12.02 3.39
C ALA A 30 20.85 13.50 3.21
N ASP A 31 20.38 13.88 2.01
CA ASP A 31 19.97 15.26 1.70
C ASP A 31 18.79 15.70 2.56
N LEU A 32 17.76 14.86 2.71
CA LEU A 32 16.61 15.14 3.59
C LEU A 32 17.01 15.25 5.06
N THR A 33 17.95 14.42 5.52
CA THR A 33 18.46 14.48 6.90
C THR A 33 19.19 15.79 7.14
N SER A 34 20.07 16.19 6.21
CA SER A 34 20.81 17.46 6.28
C SER A 34 19.86 18.66 6.26
N ALA A 35 18.91 18.68 5.32
CA ALA A 35 17.90 19.74 5.22
C ALA A 35 17.03 19.82 6.49
N ARG A 36 16.68 18.68 7.09
CA ARG A 36 15.93 18.63 8.35
C ARG A 36 16.72 19.23 9.50
N GLU A 37 18.00 18.90 9.62
CA GLU A 37 18.88 19.44 10.66
C GLU A 37 19.07 20.95 10.50
N GLU A 38 19.31 21.41 9.27
CA GLU A 38 19.41 22.85 8.97
C GLU A 38 18.11 23.58 9.30
N PHE A 39 16.96 23.02 8.88
CA PHE A 39 15.64 23.61 9.14
C PHE A 39 15.35 23.68 10.64
N ARG A 40 15.64 22.62 11.40
CA ARG A 40 15.50 22.60 12.88
C ARG A 40 16.46 23.58 13.56
N GLY A 41 17.70 23.68 13.10
CA GLY A 41 18.68 24.61 13.67
C GLY A 41 18.25 26.08 13.50
N ARG A 42 17.70 26.44 12.34
CA ARG A 42 17.21 27.81 12.08
C ARG A 42 15.92 28.15 12.82
N LEU A 43 15.11 27.15 13.17
CA LEU A 43 13.74 27.34 13.64
C LEU A 43 13.50 26.82 15.07
N GLY A 44 14.55 26.44 15.79
CA GLY A 44 14.49 25.63 17.02
C GLY A 44 13.59 26.13 18.16
N ASN A 45 13.10 27.37 18.11
CA ASN A 45 12.22 27.96 19.13
C ASN A 45 10.88 28.49 18.57
N THR A 46 10.53 28.18 17.33
CA THR A 46 9.26 28.66 16.77
C THR A 46 8.11 27.72 17.08
N HIS A 47 7.04 28.27 17.65
CA HIS A 47 5.76 27.59 17.84
C HIS A 47 4.77 27.88 16.70
N HIS A 48 5.24 28.49 15.59
CA HIS A 48 4.36 28.86 14.51
C HIS A 48 3.78 27.61 13.80
N PRO A 49 2.44 27.44 13.71
CA PRO A 49 1.81 26.21 13.22
C PRO A 49 2.27 25.76 11.83
N ARG A 50 2.49 26.71 10.89
CA ARG A 50 2.98 26.38 9.55
C ARG A 50 4.39 25.81 9.53
N VAL A 51 5.24 26.25 10.47
CA VAL A 51 6.61 25.72 10.57
C VAL A 51 6.58 24.31 11.12
N LEU A 52 5.77 24.06 12.16
CA LEU A 52 5.57 22.72 12.71
C LEU A 52 5.00 21.75 11.66
N GLN A 53 4.06 22.23 10.82
CA GLN A 53 3.53 21.45 9.71
C GLN A 53 4.62 21.11 8.67
N ALA A 54 5.50 22.06 8.34
CA ALA A 54 6.62 21.82 7.43
C ALA A 54 7.61 20.78 8.01
N CYS A 55 7.95 20.90 9.31
CA CYS A 55 8.77 19.89 10.00
C CYS A 55 8.16 18.49 9.92
N HIS A 56 6.85 18.38 10.19
CA HIS A 56 6.14 17.10 10.10
C HIS A 56 6.15 16.52 8.68
N ALA A 57 6.00 17.36 7.65
CA ALA A 57 6.06 16.93 6.26
C ALA A 57 7.45 16.37 5.90
N VAL A 58 8.53 17.03 6.33
CA VAL A 58 9.91 16.56 6.13
C VAL A 58 10.16 15.24 6.86
N ASP A 59 9.72 15.10 8.12
CA ASP A 59 9.85 13.83 8.87
C ASP A 59 9.06 12.70 8.21
N THR A 60 7.92 13.01 7.59
CA THR A 60 7.12 12.04 6.84
C THR A 60 7.81 11.62 5.55
N ALA A 61 8.36 12.56 4.79
CA ALA A 61 9.12 12.26 3.58
C ALA A 61 10.37 11.42 3.88
N ALA A 62 11.10 11.72 4.95
CA ALA A 62 12.26 10.94 5.36
C ALA A 62 11.91 9.47 5.66
N ARG A 63 10.83 9.23 6.42
CA ARG A 63 10.32 7.87 6.69
C ARG A 63 9.94 7.14 5.40
N GLN A 64 9.26 7.82 4.47
CA GLN A 64 8.89 7.22 3.19
C GLN A 64 10.10 6.80 2.34
N VAL A 65 11.19 7.57 2.37
CA VAL A 65 12.44 7.21 1.70
C VAL A 65 13.10 5.98 2.37
N GLU A 66 13.12 5.92 3.70
CA GLU A 66 13.62 4.76 4.46
C GLU A 66 12.81 3.49 4.14
N ASP A 67 11.49 3.59 4.13
CA ASP A 67 10.59 2.48 3.80
C ASP A 67 10.80 1.99 2.37
N ALA A 68 10.96 2.91 1.40
CA ALA A 68 11.25 2.59 0.01
C ALA A 68 12.62 1.91 -0.16
N GLU A 69 13.65 2.38 0.56
CA GLU A 69 14.99 1.80 0.55
C GLU A 69 14.96 0.37 1.11
N ALA A 70 14.24 0.15 2.20
CA ALA A 70 14.04 -1.17 2.80
C ALA A 70 13.29 -2.13 1.86
N ALA A 71 12.22 -1.66 1.20
CA ALA A 71 11.46 -2.46 0.24
C ALA A 71 12.32 -2.88 -0.97
N LEU A 72 13.12 -1.97 -1.54
CA LEU A 72 14.01 -2.30 -2.66
C LEU A 72 15.09 -3.31 -2.27
N ARG A 73 15.67 -3.20 -1.07
CA ARG A 73 16.64 -4.18 -0.57
C ARG A 73 16.02 -5.57 -0.44
N ALA A 74 14.81 -5.65 0.10
CA ALA A 74 14.11 -6.91 0.27
C ALA A 74 13.67 -7.52 -1.07
N ALA A 75 13.25 -6.71 -2.04
CA ALA A 75 13.00 -7.15 -3.41
C ALA A 75 14.26 -7.73 -4.08
N ALA A 76 15.42 -7.06 -3.92
CA ALA A 76 16.69 -7.55 -4.42
C ALA A 76 17.12 -8.86 -3.74
N ALA A 77 16.88 -9.01 -2.43
CA ALA A 77 17.15 -10.25 -1.71
C ALA A 77 16.27 -11.41 -2.22
N ALA A 78 14.97 -11.17 -2.43
CA ALA A 78 14.06 -12.17 -2.96
C ALA A 78 14.42 -12.60 -4.40
N ALA A 79 14.84 -11.65 -5.24
CA ALA A 79 15.31 -11.97 -6.60
C ALA A 79 16.57 -12.86 -6.57
N ARG A 80 17.52 -12.59 -5.67
CA ARG A 80 18.72 -13.42 -5.47
C ARG A 80 18.37 -14.83 -4.98
N ASP A 81 17.46 -14.94 -4.01
CA ASP A 81 16.98 -16.23 -3.51
C ASP A 81 16.32 -17.05 -4.63
N GLN A 82 15.52 -16.40 -5.49
CA GLN A 82 14.91 -17.07 -6.64
C GLN A 82 15.95 -17.57 -7.66
N ILE A 83 16.98 -16.77 -7.97
CA ILE A 83 18.11 -17.21 -8.81
C ILE A 83 18.76 -18.46 -8.22
N ALA A 84 19.03 -18.46 -6.91
CA ALA A 84 19.64 -19.59 -6.22
C ALA A 84 18.77 -20.85 -6.27
N ARG A 85 17.46 -20.73 -6.01
CA ARG A 85 16.50 -21.85 -6.06
C ARG A 85 16.36 -22.46 -7.45
N LEU A 86 16.52 -21.66 -8.50
CA LEU A 86 16.46 -22.12 -9.89
C LEU A 86 17.79 -22.75 -10.35
N GLY A 87 18.83 -22.77 -9.52
CA GLY A 87 20.14 -23.31 -9.90
C GLY A 87 20.87 -22.45 -10.94
N LEU A 88 20.48 -21.19 -11.11
CA LEU A 88 21.03 -20.27 -12.12
C LEU A 88 22.37 -19.64 -11.71
N GLY A 89 23.07 -20.25 -10.76
CA GLY A 89 24.29 -19.73 -10.15
C GLY A 89 25.56 -20.33 -10.74
N ALA A 90 26.18 -19.61 -11.69
CA ALA A 90 27.63 -19.46 -11.91
C ALA A 90 28.03 -19.32 -13.40
N ALA A 91 27.48 -18.34 -14.13
CA ALA A 91 28.14 -17.81 -15.33
C ALA A 91 27.52 -16.48 -15.75
N ALA A 92 28.01 -15.35 -15.22
CA ALA A 92 28.00 -14.08 -15.94
C ALA A 92 28.82 -13.04 -15.18
N ALA A 93 30.08 -12.90 -15.56
CA ALA A 93 30.81 -11.64 -15.43
C ALA A 93 30.07 -10.54 -16.22
N PRO A 94 30.23 -9.25 -15.87
CA PRO A 94 29.45 -8.19 -16.51
C PRO A 94 29.99 -7.91 -17.93
N PRO A 95 29.16 -7.87 -18.99
CA PRO A 95 29.50 -7.12 -20.18
C PRO A 95 29.00 -5.69 -20.03
N GLY A 96 29.84 -4.78 -20.51
CA GLY A 96 29.73 -3.34 -20.33
C GLY A 96 28.51 -2.66 -20.95
N THR A 97 28.40 -1.40 -20.56
CA THR A 97 27.79 -0.28 -21.28
C THR A 97 27.47 -0.54 -22.74
N ALA A 98 26.17 -0.67 -23.04
CA ALA A 98 25.63 -0.41 -24.36
C ALA A 98 24.27 0.29 -24.23
N ASP A 99 24.29 1.54 -24.68
CA ASP A 99 23.16 2.39 -25.00
C ASP A 99 22.37 1.77 -26.17
N SER A 100 21.04 1.72 -26.09
CA SER A 100 20.12 1.71 -27.25
C SER A 100 18.65 1.63 -26.84
N ASN A 101 17.95 2.73 -27.09
CA ASN A 101 16.53 2.79 -27.40
C ASN A 101 16.11 1.71 -28.42
N ARG A 102 15.21 0.80 -28.04
CA ARG A 102 14.12 0.32 -28.91
C ARG A 102 13.11 -0.49 -28.11
N VAL A 103 11.85 -0.08 -28.15
CA VAL A 103 10.69 -0.87 -27.73
C VAL A 103 10.12 -1.55 -28.98
N PRO A 104 10.10 -2.88 -29.06
CA PRO A 104 9.14 -3.60 -29.90
C PRO A 104 7.97 -4.07 -29.06
N THR A 105 6.79 -3.66 -29.50
CA THR A 105 5.46 -4.12 -29.12
C THR A 105 5.25 -5.60 -29.47
N ASP A 106 4.33 -6.22 -28.73
CA ASP A 106 3.64 -7.50 -28.96
C ASP A 106 4.33 -8.80 -28.50
N THR A 107 3.87 -9.30 -27.35
CA THR A 107 3.89 -10.74 -26.98
C THR A 107 2.66 -11.02 -26.10
N PRO A 108 1.97 -12.18 -26.26
CA PRO A 108 0.55 -12.34 -25.94
C PRO A 108 0.26 -12.54 -24.45
N THR A 109 -0.91 -12.04 -24.06
CA THR A 109 -1.51 -12.15 -22.74
C THR A 109 -1.76 -13.61 -22.35
N PRO A 110 -1.27 -14.10 -21.19
CA PRO A 110 -1.76 -15.34 -20.61
C PRO A 110 -3.17 -15.12 -20.04
N THR A 111 -4.13 -15.89 -20.56
CA THR A 111 -5.49 -16.02 -20.03
C THR A 111 -5.49 -16.68 -18.64
N GLY A 112 -6.09 -16.03 -17.64
CA GLY A 112 -6.44 -16.67 -16.37
C GLY A 112 -6.62 -15.72 -15.18
N ASN A 113 -7.86 -15.60 -14.71
CA ASN A 113 -8.39 -14.86 -13.56
C ASN A 113 -9.02 -13.50 -13.92
N SER A 114 -10.33 -13.51 -14.10
CA SER A 114 -11.16 -12.30 -14.04
C SER A 114 -11.12 -11.73 -12.62
N ILE A 115 -10.16 -10.83 -12.37
CA ILE A 115 -10.15 -9.93 -11.23
C ILE A 115 -11.22 -8.88 -11.52
N GLY A 116 -12.40 -9.03 -10.91
CA GLY A 116 -13.41 -7.97 -10.94
C GLY A 116 -12.92 -6.80 -10.11
N PHE A 117 -12.22 -5.85 -10.74
CA PHE A 117 -11.93 -4.55 -10.14
C PHE A 117 -13.25 -3.80 -10.01
N GLY A 118 -13.81 -3.75 -8.80
CA GLY A 118 -14.98 -2.93 -8.52
C GLY A 118 -14.60 -1.45 -8.64
N ARG A 119 -15.19 -0.76 -9.61
CA ARG A 119 -15.29 0.70 -9.56
C ARG A 119 -16.12 1.03 -8.32
N TRP A 120 -15.68 2.01 -7.54
CA TRP A 120 -16.50 2.54 -6.46
C TRP A 120 -17.61 3.36 -7.09
N ASP A 121 -18.76 2.72 -7.19
CA ASP A 121 -19.95 3.31 -7.78
C ASP A 121 -20.89 3.71 -6.63
N PRO A 122 -21.38 4.97 -6.62
CA PRO A 122 -22.41 5.37 -5.68
C PRO A 122 -23.58 4.40 -5.76
N VAL A 123 -24.05 3.92 -4.61
CA VAL A 123 -25.17 2.98 -4.55
C VAL A 123 -26.40 3.75 -4.03
N PRO A 124 -27.52 3.77 -4.77
CA PRO A 124 -28.76 4.32 -4.24
C PRO A 124 -29.14 3.64 -2.93
N GLU A 125 -29.60 4.40 -1.92
CA GLU A 125 -29.89 3.83 -0.58
C GLU A 125 -30.89 2.65 -0.62
N HIS A 126 -31.80 2.63 -1.59
CA HIS A 126 -32.76 1.54 -1.77
C HIS A 126 -32.13 0.21 -2.21
N ASP A 127 -30.95 0.26 -2.83
CA ASP A 127 -30.19 -0.92 -3.25
C ASP A 127 -29.23 -1.43 -2.16
N VAL A 128 -29.05 -0.66 -1.08
CA VAL A 128 -28.21 -1.04 0.05
C VAL A 128 -28.99 -1.95 1.00
N PRO A 129 -28.49 -3.16 1.34
CA PRO A 129 -29.18 -4.06 2.26
C PRO A 129 -29.46 -3.41 3.63
N ASP A 130 -30.62 -3.70 4.22
CA ASP A 130 -31.03 -3.10 5.51
C ASP A 130 -30.04 -3.34 6.65
N ARG A 131 -29.39 -4.51 6.67
CA ARG A 131 -28.32 -4.81 7.62
C ARG A 131 -27.13 -3.85 7.49
N ILE A 132 -26.75 -3.50 6.25
CA ILE A 132 -25.63 -2.60 5.96
C ILE A 132 -26.00 -1.18 6.38
N LYS A 133 -27.23 -0.74 6.08
CA LYS A 133 -27.76 0.55 6.54
C LYS A 133 -27.75 0.66 8.06
N THR A 134 -28.20 -0.40 8.74
CA THR A 134 -28.21 -0.46 10.21
C THR A 134 -26.80 -0.32 10.78
N LEU A 135 -25.82 -1.05 10.23
CA LEU A 135 -24.42 -0.96 10.67
C LEU A 135 -23.81 0.41 10.36
N GLY A 136 -24.09 1.00 9.19
CA GLY A 136 -23.60 2.34 8.81
C GLY A 136 -24.07 3.44 9.75
N ARG A 137 -25.33 3.38 10.20
CA ARG A 137 -25.91 4.32 11.17
C ARG A 137 -25.31 4.21 12.57
N GLN A 138 -24.63 3.11 12.88
CA GLN A 138 -23.90 2.94 14.15
C GLN A 138 -22.49 3.55 14.10
N LEU A 139 -21.97 3.84 12.91
CA LEU A 139 -20.64 4.39 12.76
C LEU A 139 -20.63 5.90 13.08
N PRO A 140 -19.54 6.42 13.69
CA PRO A 140 -19.42 7.84 13.94
C PRO A 140 -19.32 8.61 12.62
N GLN A 141 -20.10 9.68 12.50
CA GLN A 141 -20.02 10.60 11.38
C GLN A 141 -18.64 11.27 11.35
N ARG A 142 -18.02 11.31 10.16
CA ARG A 142 -16.72 11.98 10.02
C ARG A 142 -16.90 13.49 9.96
N ARG A 143 -16.06 14.20 10.70
CA ARG A 143 -15.95 15.64 10.58
C ARG A 143 -15.29 15.99 9.23
N PRO A 144 -15.77 17.05 8.56
CA PRO A 144 -15.07 17.57 7.39
C PRO A 144 -13.61 17.87 7.71
N PHE A 145 -12.69 17.43 6.85
CA PHE A 145 -11.27 17.68 7.03
C PHE A 145 -10.99 19.19 7.05
N ARG A 146 -10.31 19.66 8.11
CA ARG A 146 -9.84 21.05 8.23
C ARG A 146 -8.31 21.08 8.30
N PRO A 147 -7.63 21.93 7.50
CA PRO A 147 -6.19 22.08 7.58
C PRO A 147 -5.72 22.39 9.02
N GLY A 148 -4.69 21.69 9.49
CA GLY A 148 -4.15 21.86 10.85
C GLY A 148 -4.88 21.04 11.93
N GLN A 149 -5.95 20.30 11.60
CA GLN A 149 -6.58 19.35 12.51
C GLN A 149 -6.20 17.92 12.16
N GLN A 150 -6.08 17.08 13.19
CA GLN A 150 -5.89 15.64 12.99
C GLN A 150 -7.16 15.05 12.34
N PRO A 151 -7.04 14.33 11.22
CA PRO A 151 -8.19 13.71 10.59
C PRO A 151 -8.79 12.64 11.51
N ASP A 152 -10.12 12.49 11.44
CA ASP A 152 -10.81 11.44 12.18
C ASP A 152 -10.30 10.06 11.74
N ARG A 153 -10.21 9.12 12.67
CA ARG A 153 -9.88 7.73 12.34
C ARG A 153 -11.03 7.11 11.55
N THR A 154 -10.70 6.28 10.58
CA THR A 154 -11.69 5.39 9.96
C THR A 154 -12.10 4.34 10.99
N THR A 155 -13.41 4.15 11.11
CA THR A 155 -14.05 3.12 11.91
C THR A 155 -14.90 2.28 10.97
N GLY A 156 -14.90 0.97 11.16
CA GLY A 156 -15.77 0.06 10.42
C GLY A 156 -16.34 -1.06 11.25
N MET A 157 -17.44 -1.63 10.76
CA MET A 157 -18.11 -2.81 11.28
C MET A 157 -17.80 -4.03 10.42
N PHE A 158 -17.32 -5.09 11.04
CA PHE A 158 -17.08 -6.38 10.40
C PHE A 158 -17.66 -7.51 11.25
N ARG A 159 -18.66 -8.23 10.75
CA ARG A 159 -19.35 -9.31 11.49
C ARG A 159 -19.86 -8.89 12.89
N GLY A 160 -20.21 -7.62 13.05
CA GLY A 160 -20.65 -7.03 14.32
C GLY A 160 -19.52 -6.48 15.21
N ASP A 161 -18.26 -6.74 14.87
CA ASP A 161 -17.10 -6.21 15.59
C ASP A 161 -16.72 -4.82 15.07
N GLN A 162 -16.40 -3.91 16.00
CA GLN A 162 -15.82 -2.61 15.67
C GLN A 162 -14.33 -2.72 15.39
N ILE A 163 -13.90 -2.17 14.25
CA ILE A 163 -12.50 -2.10 13.84
C ILE A 163 -12.14 -0.64 13.55
N GLU A 164 -11.03 -0.18 14.11
CA GLU A 164 -10.50 1.18 13.87
C GLU A 164 -9.18 1.15 13.11
N SER A 165 -8.96 2.19 12.31
CA SER A 165 -7.68 2.47 11.67
C SER A 165 -6.59 2.94 12.65
N GLY A 166 -5.33 2.80 12.21
CA GLY A 166 -4.11 3.13 12.94
C GLY A 166 -3.43 1.92 13.61
N GLY A 167 -2.15 2.11 13.96
CA GLY A 167 -1.23 1.06 14.44
C GLY A 167 -1.34 0.64 15.91
N ARG A 168 -2.50 0.79 16.56
CA ARG A 168 -2.69 0.30 17.95
C ARG A 168 -2.81 -1.23 18.04
N ASP A 169 -3.19 -1.89 16.95
CA ASP A 169 -3.31 -3.34 16.89
C ASP A 169 -2.69 -3.86 15.59
N ARG A 170 -1.41 -4.22 15.68
CA ARG A 170 -0.64 -4.86 14.60
C ARG A 170 -0.86 -6.37 14.57
N SER A 171 -1.51 -6.96 15.58
CA SER A 171 -1.66 -8.41 15.71
C SER A 171 -2.57 -9.01 14.63
N LEU A 172 -3.53 -8.24 14.12
CA LEU A 172 -4.44 -8.65 13.06
C LEU A 172 -3.78 -8.84 11.69
N ALA A 173 -2.63 -8.19 11.47
CA ALA A 173 -1.84 -8.26 10.25
C ALA A 173 -0.43 -8.82 10.49
N ALA A 174 -0.18 -9.45 11.65
CA ALA A 174 1.13 -9.95 12.02
C ALA A 174 1.62 -11.09 11.12
N ASP A 175 0.69 -11.87 10.55
CA ASP A 175 0.96 -12.92 9.58
C ASP A 175 1.19 -12.38 8.15
N LEU A 176 0.89 -11.09 7.92
CA LEU A 176 1.23 -10.37 6.69
C LEU A 176 2.70 -9.93 6.64
N ALA A 177 3.56 -10.52 7.49
CA ALA A 177 5.03 -10.42 7.43
C ALA A 177 5.48 -10.25 5.98
N PRO A 178 6.31 -9.22 5.70
CA PRO A 178 6.35 -8.47 4.44
C PRO A 178 6.20 -9.39 3.25
N HIS A 179 4.94 -9.57 2.82
CA HIS A 179 4.64 -10.49 1.75
C HIS A 179 5.35 -9.95 0.51
N ARG A 180 6.37 -10.68 0.05
CA ARG A 180 7.19 -10.36 -1.13
C ARG A 180 8.18 -9.20 -0.96
N GLY A 181 8.71 -8.97 0.25
CA GLY A 181 9.79 -7.99 0.44
C GLY A 181 9.37 -6.54 0.25
N LEU A 182 8.07 -6.25 0.26
CA LEU A 182 7.58 -4.89 0.43
C LEU A 182 7.58 -4.60 1.94
N ALA A 183 8.22 -3.51 2.38
CA ALA A 183 7.98 -2.98 3.72
C ALA A 183 6.46 -2.93 3.92
N PRO A 184 5.93 -3.34 5.08
CA PRO A 184 4.49 -3.45 5.24
C PRO A 184 3.90 -2.07 4.96
N LEU A 185 3.16 -1.95 3.86
CA LEU A 185 2.57 -0.69 3.46
C LEU A 185 1.57 -0.32 4.56
N ASN A 186 1.52 0.92 5.02
CA ASN A 186 0.58 1.33 6.07
C ASN A 186 -0.87 0.91 5.76
N VAL A 187 -1.24 0.84 4.48
CA VAL A 187 -2.54 0.33 4.01
C VAL A 187 -2.84 -1.13 4.37
N THR A 188 -1.83 -1.95 4.67
CA THR A 188 -1.99 -3.38 4.98
C THR A 188 -2.35 -3.65 6.44
N TYR A 189 -1.92 -2.80 7.38
CA TYR A 189 -2.14 -3.02 8.81
C TYR A 189 -2.72 -1.82 9.56
N GLU A 190 -2.70 -0.62 8.98
CA GLU A 190 -3.31 0.56 9.61
C GLU A 190 -4.71 0.86 9.09
N HIS A 191 -5.05 0.43 7.87
CA HIS A 191 -6.40 0.65 7.33
C HIS A 191 -7.35 -0.47 7.77
N VAL A 192 -8.63 -0.13 7.93
CA VAL A 192 -9.65 -1.08 8.42
C VAL A 192 -9.81 -2.24 7.43
N GLU A 193 -9.77 -1.94 6.14
CA GLU A 193 -9.88 -2.87 5.04
C GLU A 193 -8.72 -3.87 5.05
N GLY A 194 -7.50 -3.39 5.28
CA GLY A 194 -6.31 -4.24 5.40
C GLY A 194 -6.41 -5.23 6.57
N LYS A 195 -6.84 -4.75 7.74
CA LYS A 195 -7.07 -5.59 8.93
C LYS A 195 -8.14 -6.65 8.69
N VAL A 196 -9.24 -6.29 8.02
CA VAL A 196 -10.30 -7.25 7.67
C VAL A 196 -9.81 -8.28 6.67
N ALA A 197 -9.09 -7.87 5.62
CA ALA A 197 -8.53 -8.82 4.66
C ALA A 197 -7.53 -9.79 5.32
N ALA A 198 -6.70 -9.29 6.25
CA ALA A 198 -5.80 -10.13 7.06
C ALA A 198 -6.58 -11.11 7.93
N ARG A 199 -7.65 -10.65 8.60
CA ARG A 199 -8.54 -11.50 9.38
C ARG A 199 -9.21 -12.58 8.54
N MET A 200 -9.75 -12.22 7.37
CA MET A 200 -10.33 -13.18 6.42
C MET A 200 -9.32 -14.24 5.99
N ARG A 201 -8.08 -13.85 5.71
CA ARG A 201 -6.99 -14.77 5.38
C ARG A 201 -6.72 -15.77 6.51
N ARG A 202 -6.57 -15.27 7.74
CA ARG A 202 -6.27 -16.08 8.93
C ARG A 202 -7.41 -17.02 9.30
N GLU A 203 -8.65 -16.56 9.14
CA GLU A 203 -9.87 -17.30 9.51
C GLU A 203 -10.49 -18.06 8.33
N HIS A 204 -9.80 -18.08 7.17
CA HIS A 204 -10.25 -18.74 5.94
C HIS A 204 -11.66 -18.33 5.47
N LEU A 205 -11.99 -17.05 5.64
CA LEU A 205 -13.27 -16.48 5.22
C LEU A 205 -13.24 -16.13 3.73
N MET A 206 -14.23 -16.62 2.98
CA MET A 206 -14.24 -16.55 1.51
C MET A 206 -15.15 -15.47 0.94
N SER A 207 -16.15 -15.00 1.68
CA SER A 207 -17.07 -13.97 1.21
C SER A 207 -17.59 -13.18 2.40
N GLU A 208 -17.22 -11.91 2.50
CA GLU A 208 -17.59 -11.08 3.64
C GLU A 208 -17.91 -9.63 3.23
N GLU A 209 -18.55 -8.92 4.14
CA GLU A 209 -18.91 -7.51 4.01
C GLU A 209 -18.28 -6.69 5.14
N LEU A 210 -17.79 -5.52 4.78
CA LEU A 210 -17.25 -4.52 5.71
C LEU A 210 -17.97 -3.20 5.47
N VAL A 211 -18.47 -2.56 6.53
CA VAL A 211 -19.01 -1.20 6.48
C VAL A 211 -18.02 -0.25 7.11
N ILE A 212 -17.62 0.83 6.45
CA ILE A 212 -16.69 1.84 7.00
C ILE A 212 -17.28 3.23 6.92
N ASN A 213 -16.85 4.10 7.82
CA ASN A 213 -17.29 5.49 7.82
C ASN A 213 -16.47 6.38 6.88
N ASN A 214 -15.73 5.83 5.91
CA ASN A 214 -14.82 6.60 5.07
C ASN A 214 -14.90 6.13 3.61
N VAL A 215 -14.32 6.91 2.70
CA VAL A 215 -14.05 6.44 1.34
C VAL A 215 -12.76 5.62 1.36
N VAL A 216 -12.81 4.43 0.78
CA VAL A 216 -11.62 3.56 0.65
C VAL A 216 -10.56 4.26 -0.20
N CYS A 217 -9.31 4.28 0.28
CA CYS A 217 -8.25 4.95 -0.46
C CYS A 217 -8.03 4.32 -1.85
N GLY A 218 -7.70 5.17 -2.83
CA GLY A 218 -7.71 4.86 -4.27
C GLY A 218 -8.98 5.34 -4.97
N ASN A 219 -10.04 5.64 -4.21
CA ASN A 219 -11.35 6.00 -4.78
C ASN A 219 -11.76 7.44 -4.54
N ASN A 220 -10.95 8.24 -3.86
CA ASN A 220 -11.16 9.68 -3.81
C ASN A 220 -10.20 10.41 -4.78
N PRO A 221 -10.56 11.61 -5.27
CA PRO A 221 -9.70 12.35 -6.20
C PRO A 221 -8.30 12.67 -5.67
N ARG A 222 -8.09 12.64 -4.35
CA ARG A 222 -6.80 12.99 -3.73
C ARG A 222 -5.79 11.86 -3.79
N ASP A 223 -6.24 10.60 -3.82
CA ASP A 223 -5.38 9.43 -3.73
C ASP A 223 -5.58 8.40 -4.86
N ARG A 224 -6.42 8.72 -5.85
CA ARG A 224 -6.66 7.85 -7.01
C ARG A 224 -5.39 7.46 -7.77
N GLU A 225 -4.41 8.35 -7.83
CA GLU A 225 -3.12 8.13 -8.51
C GLU A 225 -2.02 7.63 -7.57
N ALA A 226 -2.32 7.47 -6.27
CA ALA A 226 -1.33 7.00 -5.31
C ALA A 226 -0.97 5.53 -5.58
N LEU A 227 0.31 5.20 -5.49
CA LEU A 227 0.86 3.87 -5.77
C LEU A 227 0.55 2.82 -4.69
N TYR A 228 -0.02 3.25 -3.55
CA TYR A 228 -0.24 2.40 -2.38
C TYR A 228 -1.60 2.69 -1.76
N THR A 229 -2.64 2.08 -2.33
CA THR A 229 -4.02 2.24 -1.88
C THR A 229 -4.63 0.89 -1.52
N CYS A 230 -5.70 0.89 -0.71
CA CYS A 230 -6.44 -0.33 -0.38
C CYS A 230 -7.05 -0.95 -1.64
N GLN A 231 -7.51 -0.14 -2.59
CA GLN A 231 -7.99 -0.62 -3.88
C GLN A 231 -6.94 -1.49 -4.61
N GLN A 232 -5.67 -1.10 -4.57
CA GLN A 232 -4.58 -1.84 -5.21
C GLN A 232 -4.02 -2.97 -4.34
N GLY A 233 -3.96 -2.76 -3.02
CA GLY A 233 -3.28 -3.65 -2.08
C GLY A 233 -4.11 -4.86 -1.62
N LEU A 234 -5.42 -4.70 -1.42
CA LEU A 234 -6.27 -5.76 -0.83
C LEU A 234 -6.25 -7.10 -1.58
N PRO A 235 -6.22 -7.15 -2.94
CA PRO A 235 -6.14 -8.42 -3.66
C PRO A 235 -4.92 -9.27 -3.31
N SER A 236 -3.82 -8.64 -2.86
CA SER A 236 -2.60 -9.36 -2.43
C SER A 236 -2.69 -9.93 -1.01
N ILE A 237 -3.65 -9.46 -0.22
CA ILE A 237 -3.86 -9.83 1.19
C ILE A 237 -4.95 -10.89 1.30
N LEU A 238 -6.04 -10.74 0.54
CA LEU A 238 -7.20 -11.63 0.60
C LEU A 238 -6.82 -13.08 0.25
N PRO A 239 -7.50 -14.08 0.85
CA PRO A 239 -7.37 -15.46 0.40
C PRO A 239 -7.70 -15.58 -1.09
N ARG A 240 -7.01 -16.50 -1.80
CA ARG A 240 -7.24 -16.71 -3.23
C ARG A 240 -8.71 -17.10 -3.47
N GLY A 241 -9.38 -16.36 -4.35
CA GLY A 241 -10.79 -16.58 -4.69
C GLY A 241 -11.77 -16.00 -3.67
N ALA A 242 -11.30 -15.36 -2.60
CA ALA A 242 -12.16 -14.70 -1.65
C ALA A 242 -12.67 -13.35 -2.18
N LYS A 243 -13.83 -12.94 -1.67
CA LYS A 243 -14.49 -11.67 -1.98
C LYS A 243 -14.70 -10.87 -0.68
N LEU A 244 -14.25 -9.62 -0.69
CA LEU A 244 -14.60 -8.63 0.33
C LEU A 244 -15.39 -7.51 -0.34
N THR A 245 -16.64 -7.32 0.07
CA THR A 245 -17.44 -6.15 -0.31
C THR A 245 -17.25 -5.07 0.75
N VAL A 246 -16.83 -3.88 0.35
CA VAL A 246 -16.69 -2.75 1.28
C VAL A 246 -17.75 -1.71 0.96
N TRP A 247 -18.54 -1.34 1.97
CA TRP A 247 -19.56 -0.30 1.92
C TRP A 247 -19.03 0.93 2.65
N GLY A 248 -18.97 2.09 1.97
CA GLY A 248 -18.47 3.33 2.56
C GLY A 248 -19.60 4.30 2.88
N THR A 249 -19.60 4.93 4.05
CA THR A 249 -20.57 5.98 4.37
C THR A 249 -19.97 7.06 5.29
N ALA A 250 -19.50 8.16 4.70
CA ALA A 250 -18.82 9.21 5.45
C ALA A 250 -19.74 10.04 6.36
N ASP A 251 -21.04 10.01 6.06
CA ASP A 251 -22.08 10.82 6.68
C ASP A 251 -23.00 10.04 7.63
N GLY A 252 -22.61 8.82 8.03
CA GLY A 252 -23.35 8.02 9.01
C GLY A 252 -24.58 7.30 8.42
N GLY A 253 -24.50 6.89 7.16
CA GLY A 253 -25.51 6.09 6.48
C GLY A 253 -26.46 6.89 5.59
N ALA A 254 -26.20 8.18 5.35
CA ALA A 254 -27.02 9.00 4.46
C ALA A 254 -26.60 8.88 2.99
N THR A 255 -25.33 8.57 2.71
CA THR A 255 -24.82 8.26 1.38
C THR A 255 -23.94 7.01 1.39
N TRP A 256 -23.87 6.32 0.24
CA TRP A 256 -23.23 5.02 0.04
C TRP A 256 -22.40 4.97 -1.26
#